data_AF-X0QV48-F1
#
_entry.id   AF-X0QV48-F1
#
_cell.length_a   1.000
_cell.length_b   1.000
_cell.length_c   1.000
_cell.angle_alpha   90.00
_cell.angle_beta   90.00
_cell.angle_gamma   90.00
#
_symmetry.space_group_name_H-M   'P 1'
#
loop_
_entity.id
_entity.type
_entity.pdbx_description
1 polymer ?
#
loop_
_entity_poly.entity_id
_entity_poly.type
_entity_poly.pdbx_seq_one_letter_code
_entity_poly.pdbx_strand_id
1 'polypeptide(L)'
;MLRLLIEARRAPEQIIATTFTRAAAAEMRQRIHDRLVDFYQLLQWVNSLSADTNNKESLYPNILQVMPESDKDRQADNSSAASNAEAEKTDQLNQDLATDKQATADKRKQAKKYREDWLVNQAKYARLDGIMKDPINLHLIGYLLDHVYSYPMTEAIRRTALVLTTLDKLFVGTLDSLAQKWLTEYSSETGHQQGMGIIEDSSIEQVTDSIIHDELRQFQSRLYYEQPKLYALMDQQGKLTAVGDHKKYVTRSLNFISAPIDNVDTIEFDIQAYEEFLSQFCDCDFHDMQAYFEKDFRKKEGFDNRKSVAKNLGFYQDFKDLIQSKQLSFSQSLSKPQLNFLKQLQATYDDSEDSGFLEDKEQGRLRFISTESVQMLLKLNCCIQQFNDHIVTVLANLNRRIVLAVRNRLPVILEERGETTFSLQMVRLNQALTGRQGDKLARYIRHHYPVALIDESQDINGEQATMIESIYLPKNKRKQSDSDKQATTKKANHEFLLLVGDPKQAIYGFRGGDVANYNYMKAQFNKSALWTLDINRRSNAGVINALNCWFGMLMPQLLRISCRNWVLGFTTNISKQQNRNMSCLGLMSQIGWITYW
;
A
#
# COMPACT_ATOMS: atom_id res chain seq x y z
N MET A 1 -19.39 15.58 -1.17
CA MET A 1 -19.17 16.97 -1.62
C MET A 1 -20.40 17.86 -1.45
N LEU A 2 -21.51 17.63 -2.17
CA LEU A 2 -22.75 18.44 -2.08
C LEU A 2 -23.22 18.73 -0.65
N ARG A 3 -23.32 17.69 0.21
CA ARG A 3 -23.69 17.86 1.63
C ARG A 3 -22.72 18.78 2.39
N LEU A 4 -21.42 18.73 2.13
CA LEU A 4 -20.45 19.60 2.80
C LEU A 4 -20.63 21.07 2.40
N LEU A 5 -20.88 21.31 1.11
CA LEU A 5 -21.04 22.66 0.55
C LEU A 5 -22.37 23.29 0.96
N ILE A 6 -23.47 22.51 0.96
CA ILE A 6 -24.83 23.00 1.15
C ILE A 6 -25.29 22.85 2.60
N GLU A 7 -25.32 21.62 3.13
CA GLU A 7 -25.86 21.30 4.46
C GLU A 7 -24.89 21.75 5.56
N ALA A 8 -23.62 21.35 5.49
CA ALA A 8 -22.58 21.72 6.46
C ALA A 8 -22.00 23.12 6.23
N ARG A 9 -22.46 23.81 5.19
CA ARG A 9 -22.11 25.20 4.89
C ARG A 9 -20.60 25.49 4.88
N ARG A 10 -19.80 24.58 4.33
CA ARG A 10 -18.35 24.82 4.12
C ARG A 10 -18.09 25.67 2.87
N ALA A 11 -17.04 26.47 2.92
CA ALA A 11 -16.55 27.19 1.74
C ALA A 11 -15.73 26.24 0.86
N PRO A 12 -15.73 26.39 -0.49
CA PRO A 12 -14.93 25.56 -1.38
C PRO A 12 -13.44 25.54 -1.01
N GLU A 13 -12.89 26.70 -0.64
CA GLU A 13 -11.50 26.91 -0.21
C GLU A 13 -11.09 26.03 0.99
N GLN A 14 -12.05 25.63 1.83
CA GLN A 14 -11.82 24.84 3.05
C GLN A 14 -11.80 23.33 2.83
N ILE A 15 -12.03 22.89 1.59
CA ILE A 15 -12.17 21.48 1.25
C ILE A 15 -11.03 21.07 0.32
N ILE A 16 -10.45 19.93 0.63
CA ILE A 16 -9.47 19.23 -0.20
C ILE A 16 -10.10 17.95 -0.70
N ALA A 17 -9.99 17.71 -2.00
CA ALA A 17 -10.29 16.43 -2.63
C ALA A 17 -9.06 15.93 -3.40
N THR A 18 -8.57 14.75 -3.07
CA THR A 18 -7.41 14.16 -3.73
C THR A 18 -7.72 12.81 -4.36
N THR A 19 -7.04 12.51 -5.45
CA THR A 19 -7.07 11.22 -6.15
C THR A 19 -5.67 10.89 -6.68
N PHE A 20 -5.49 9.71 -7.26
CA PHE A 20 -4.16 9.21 -7.66
C PHE A 20 -3.60 9.91 -8.90
N THR A 21 -4.43 10.34 -9.86
CA THR A 21 -3.96 10.90 -11.14
C THR A 21 -4.55 12.28 -11.47
N ARG A 22 -3.82 13.07 -12.26
CA ARG A 22 -4.31 14.37 -12.76
C ARG A 22 -5.57 14.24 -13.62
N ALA A 23 -5.66 13.18 -14.43
CA ALA A 23 -6.84 12.91 -15.25
C ALA A 23 -8.07 12.62 -14.39
N ALA A 24 -7.93 11.75 -13.37
CA ALA A 24 -9.00 11.49 -12.41
C ALA A 24 -9.40 12.75 -11.63
N ALA A 25 -8.43 13.63 -11.30
CA ALA A 25 -8.73 14.89 -10.62
C ALA A 25 -9.55 15.84 -11.49
N ALA A 26 -9.23 15.94 -12.79
CA ALA A 26 -10.01 16.73 -13.74
C ALA A 26 -11.43 16.17 -13.90
N GLU A 27 -11.57 14.85 -14.03
CA GLU A 27 -12.86 14.18 -14.10
C GLU A 27 -13.69 14.40 -12.82
N MET A 28 -13.07 14.27 -11.64
CA MET A 28 -13.71 14.52 -10.36
C MET A 28 -14.23 15.95 -10.25
N ARG A 29 -13.44 16.94 -10.71
CA ARG A 29 -13.85 18.34 -10.73
C ARG A 29 -15.08 18.55 -11.60
N GLN A 30 -15.09 17.99 -12.82
CA GLN A 30 -16.24 18.06 -13.72
C GLN A 30 -17.48 17.42 -13.08
N ARG A 31 -17.35 16.23 -12.50
CA ARG A 31 -18.46 15.54 -11.82
C ARG A 31 -19.02 16.35 -10.66
N ILE A 32 -18.17 17.04 -9.88
CA ILE A 32 -18.63 17.90 -8.78
C ILE A 32 -19.40 19.11 -9.34
N HIS A 33 -18.88 19.73 -10.40
CA HIS A 33 -19.53 20.86 -11.07
C HIS A 33 -20.91 20.47 -11.61
N ASP A 34 -21.01 19.40 -12.40
CA ASP A 34 -22.26 18.94 -13.01
C ASP A 34 -23.31 18.63 -11.94
N ARG A 35 -22.89 17.99 -10.84
CA ARG A 35 -23.78 17.70 -9.71
C ARG A 35 -24.27 18.95 -8.98
N LEU A 36 -23.48 20.01 -8.93
CA LEU A 36 -23.92 21.30 -8.37
C LEU A 36 -24.89 22.02 -9.32
N VAL A 37 -24.68 21.94 -10.63
CA VAL A 37 -25.60 22.49 -11.64
C VAL A 37 -26.96 21.79 -11.57
N ASP A 38 -26.95 20.45 -11.56
CA ASP A 38 -28.16 19.62 -11.40
C ASP A 38 -28.93 19.98 -10.13
N PHE A 39 -28.22 20.12 -9.00
CA PHE A 39 -28.82 20.49 -7.73
C PHE A 39 -29.36 21.93 -7.76
N TYR A 40 -28.65 22.86 -8.39
CA TYR A 40 -29.11 24.25 -8.53
C TYR A 40 -30.41 24.35 -9.34
N GLN A 41 -30.53 23.58 -10.43
CA GLN A 41 -31.77 23.49 -11.21
C GLN A 41 -32.93 22.96 -10.37
N LEU A 42 -32.68 21.92 -9.56
CA LEU A 42 -33.69 21.42 -8.63
C LEU A 42 -34.11 22.46 -7.59
N LEU A 43 -33.18 23.24 -7.04
CA LEU A 43 -33.52 24.30 -6.08
C LEU A 43 -34.40 25.38 -6.71
N GLN A 44 -34.08 25.82 -7.93
CA GLN A 44 -34.91 26.80 -8.65
C GLN A 44 -36.32 26.26 -8.91
N TRP A 45 -36.41 24.99 -9.31
CA TRP A 45 -37.69 24.33 -9.53
C TRP A 45 -38.51 24.20 -8.24
N VAL A 46 -37.93 23.72 -7.13
CA VAL A 46 -38.64 23.63 -5.84
C VAL A 46 -39.06 25.02 -5.36
N ASN A 47 -38.24 26.04 -5.56
CA ASN A 47 -38.61 27.42 -5.26
C ASN A 47 -39.83 27.89 -6.09
N SER A 48 -39.90 27.54 -7.37
CA SER A 48 -41.08 27.81 -8.20
C SER A 48 -42.33 27.08 -7.71
N LEU A 49 -42.20 25.84 -7.23
CA LEU A 49 -43.31 25.08 -6.65
C LEU A 49 -43.81 25.70 -5.34
N SER A 50 -42.90 26.26 -4.55
CA SER A 50 -43.22 26.91 -3.28
C SER A 50 -43.96 28.25 -3.44
N ALA A 51 -43.91 28.85 -4.63
CA ALA A 51 -44.66 30.06 -4.95
C ALA A 51 -46.17 29.79 -5.13
N ASP A 52 -46.55 28.55 -5.47
CA ASP A 52 -47.95 28.14 -5.59
C ASP A 52 -48.51 27.74 -4.22
N THR A 53 -49.52 28.47 -3.75
CA THR A 53 -50.13 28.28 -2.43
C THR A 53 -50.76 26.90 -2.25
N ASN A 54 -51.15 26.26 -3.35
CA ASN A 54 -51.75 24.92 -3.34
C ASN A 54 -50.77 23.82 -2.90
N ASN A 55 -49.46 24.06 -3.06
CA ASN A 55 -48.42 23.08 -2.75
C ASN A 55 -47.92 23.17 -1.29
N LYS A 56 -48.39 24.16 -0.53
CA LYS A 56 -47.83 24.51 0.78
C LYS A 56 -47.96 23.39 1.81
N GLU A 57 -49.10 22.70 1.85
CA GLU A 57 -49.34 21.59 2.79
C GLU A 57 -48.48 20.37 2.48
N SER A 58 -48.21 20.10 1.21
CA SER A 58 -47.36 18.97 0.78
C SER A 58 -45.86 19.25 0.95
N LEU A 59 -45.42 20.50 0.73
CA LEU A 59 -44.02 20.92 0.84
C LEU A 59 -43.59 21.15 2.30
N TYR A 60 -44.45 21.79 3.10
CA TYR A 60 -44.14 22.27 4.45
C TYR A 60 -45.09 21.72 5.52
N PRO A 61 -45.25 20.39 5.66
CA PRO A 61 -46.06 19.82 6.72
C PRO A 61 -45.51 20.24 8.09
N ASN A 62 -46.37 20.81 8.95
CA ASN A 62 -45.97 21.38 10.24
C ASN A 62 -45.19 20.40 11.13
N ILE A 63 -45.44 19.11 11.01
CA ILE A 63 -44.78 18.04 11.80
C ILE A 63 -43.29 17.84 11.43
N LEU A 64 -42.85 18.32 10.27
CA LEU A 64 -41.46 18.17 9.80
C LEU A 64 -40.59 19.41 10.06
N GLN A 65 -41.21 20.57 10.28
CA GLN A 65 -40.51 21.85 10.42
C GLN A 65 -39.67 21.90 11.70
N VAL A 66 -38.42 22.34 11.57
CA VAL A 66 -37.48 22.52 12.68
C VAL A 66 -37.52 23.98 13.12
N MET A 67 -38.11 24.24 14.29
CA MET A 67 -38.17 25.58 14.88
C MET A 67 -36.81 26.02 15.47
N PRO A 68 -36.51 27.33 15.47
CA PRO A 68 -35.28 27.86 16.06
C PRO A 68 -35.22 27.62 17.58
N GLU A 69 -34.02 27.50 18.14
CA GLU A 69 -33.79 27.16 19.55
C GLU A 69 -34.36 28.17 20.55
N SER A 70 -34.71 29.39 20.12
CA SER A 70 -35.24 30.48 20.96
C SER A 70 -36.68 30.28 21.45
N ASP A 71 -37.45 29.35 20.91
CA ASP A 71 -38.85 29.10 21.32
C ASP A 71 -39.05 27.81 22.14
N LYS A 72 -37.98 27.04 22.40
CA LYS A 72 -38.08 25.85 23.27
C LYS A 72 -38.40 26.21 24.73
N ASP A 73 -38.04 27.40 25.17
CA ASP A 73 -38.29 27.86 26.55
C ASP A 73 -39.71 28.39 26.76
N ARG A 74 -40.47 28.72 25.70
CA ARG A 74 -41.86 29.23 25.83
C ARG A 74 -42.92 28.14 25.94
N GLN A 75 -42.61 26.90 25.58
CA GLN A 75 -43.55 25.77 25.71
C GLN A 75 -43.41 25.02 27.05
N ALA A 76 -42.40 25.33 27.87
CA ALA A 76 -42.21 24.71 29.18
C ALA A 76 -43.02 25.36 30.32
N ASP A 77 -43.51 26.59 30.15
CA ASP A 77 -44.17 27.36 31.22
C ASP A 77 -45.69 27.13 31.35
N ASN A 78 -46.33 26.37 30.46
CA ASN A 78 -47.78 26.12 30.51
C ASN A 78 -48.19 24.76 31.12
N SER A 79 -47.26 24.01 31.71
CA SER A 79 -47.56 22.71 32.37
C SER A 79 -47.02 22.62 33.79
N SER A 80 -47.23 23.64 34.62
CA SER A 80 -46.97 23.58 36.07
C SER A 80 -48.18 24.03 36.90
N ALA A 81 -49.24 23.22 36.89
CA ALA A 81 -50.28 23.29 37.92
C ALA A 81 -50.99 21.93 38.11
N ALA A 82 -50.40 21.03 38.88
CA ALA A 82 -51.13 20.10 39.77
C ALA A 82 -50.19 19.27 40.65
N SER A 83 -50.61 19.12 41.89
CA SER A 83 -50.02 18.55 43.11
C SER A 83 -49.47 17.11 43.08
N ASN A 84 -48.51 16.88 43.99
CA ASN A 84 -47.96 15.61 44.48
C ASN A 84 -49.03 14.56 44.86
N ALA A 85 -48.98 13.38 44.23
CA ALA A 85 -49.27 12.07 44.82
C ALA A 85 -48.85 10.92 43.86
N GLU A 86 -48.32 9.83 44.43
CA GLU A 86 -48.11 8.47 43.86
C GLU A 86 -46.86 8.21 42.98
N ALA A 87 -45.84 7.61 43.60
CA ALA A 87 -44.60 7.10 42.99
C ALA A 87 -44.73 5.72 42.31
N GLU A 88 -45.95 5.23 42.02
CA GLU A 88 -46.18 4.00 41.24
C GLU A 88 -46.75 4.26 39.84
N LYS A 89 -47.07 5.52 39.49
CA LYS A 89 -47.49 5.93 38.12
C LYS A 89 -46.34 6.34 37.20
N THR A 90 -45.12 6.45 37.73
CA THR A 90 -43.94 6.94 37.00
C THR A 90 -43.40 5.95 35.95
N ASP A 91 -43.59 4.65 36.12
CA ASP A 91 -43.17 3.65 35.12
C ASP A 91 -44.15 3.51 33.95
N GLN A 92 -45.46 3.66 34.19
CA GLN A 92 -46.46 3.71 33.12
C GLN A 92 -46.34 5.03 32.33
N LEU A 93 -46.13 6.17 33.00
CA LEU A 93 -45.95 7.46 32.32
C LEU A 93 -44.67 7.51 31.45
N ASN A 94 -43.60 6.82 31.86
CA ASN A 94 -42.34 6.74 31.10
C ASN A 94 -42.45 5.76 29.91
N GLN A 95 -43.22 4.67 30.05
CA GLN A 95 -43.55 3.78 28.94
C GLN A 95 -44.47 4.48 27.93
N ASP A 96 -45.46 5.25 28.40
CA ASP A 96 -46.37 6.05 27.57
C ASP A 96 -45.65 7.22 26.88
N LEU A 97 -44.67 7.88 27.53
CA LEU A 97 -43.82 8.87 26.87
C LEU A 97 -42.91 8.25 25.79
N ALA A 98 -42.44 7.02 25.99
CA ALA A 98 -41.58 6.33 25.04
C ALA A 98 -42.38 5.84 23.83
N THR A 99 -43.59 5.32 24.03
CA THR A 99 -44.52 4.93 22.97
C THR A 99 -45.05 6.15 22.21
N ASP A 100 -45.33 7.27 22.87
CA ASP A 100 -45.70 8.54 22.22
C ASP A 100 -44.54 9.16 21.43
N LYS A 101 -43.29 9.08 21.94
CA LYS A 101 -42.08 9.47 21.20
C LYS A 101 -41.83 8.58 19.98
N GLN A 102 -42.13 7.29 20.07
CA GLN A 102 -42.06 6.36 18.94
C GLN A 102 -43.17 6.63 17.91
N ALA A 103 -44.42 6.83 18.35
CA ALA A 103 -45.55 7.14 17.50
C ALA A 103 -45.38 8.48 16.77
N THR A 104 -44.82 9.50 17.43
CA THR A 104 -44.48 10.78 16.80
C THR A 104 -43.31 10.66 15.82
N ALA A 105 -42.28 9.86 16.13
CA ALA A 105 -41.19 9.56 15.21
C ALA A 105 -41.67 8.80 13.95
N ASP A 106 -42.62 7.88 14.09
CA ASP A 106 -43.16 7.10 12.98
C ASP A 106 -44.11 7.93 12.11
N LYS A 107 -44.95 8.78 12.72
CA LYS A 107 -45.72 9.81 11.98
C LYS A 107 -44.80 10.75 11.20
N ARG A 108 -43.66 11.15 11.78
CA ARG A 108 -42.66 11.98 11.10
C ARG A 108 -42.02 11.27 9.91
N LYS A 109 -41.67 9.98 10.05
CA LYS A 109 -41.16 9.16 8.94
C LYS A 109 -42.18 9.01 7.82
N GLN A 110 -43.45 8.76 8.15
CA GLN A 110 -44.53 8.63 7.17
C GLN A 110 -44.74 9.95 6.40
N ALA A 111 -44.79 11.08 7.10
CA ALA A 111 -44.90 12.40 6.49
C ALA A 111 -43.70 12.71 5.57
N LYS A 112 -42.49 12.34 5.99
CA LYS A 112 -41.28 12.50 5.17
C LYS A 112 -41.35 11.68 3.88
N LYS A 113 -41.76 10.41 3.98
CA LYS A 113 -41.91 9.52 2.83
C LYS A 113 -42.99 10.00 1.86
N TYR A 114 -44.14 10.44 2.38
CA TYR A 114 -45.20 11.02 1.56
C TYR A 114 -44.71 12.25 0.76
N ARG A 115 -43.96 13.15 1.41
CA ARG A 115 -43.37 14.31 0.74
C ARG A 115 -42.36 13.91 -0.33
N GLU A 116 -41.48 12.95 -0.04
CA GLU A 116 -40.50 12.44 -1.01
C GLU A 116 -41.19 11.84 -2.25
N ASP A 117 -42.21 11.00 -2.06
CA ASP A 117 -42.99 10.40 -3.14
C ASP A 117 -43.76 11.46 -3.96
N TRP A 118 -44.33 12.46 -3.28
CA TRP A 118 -45.00 13.60 -3.91
C TRP A 118 -44.03 14.42 -4.76
N LEU A 119 -42.86 14.77 -4.22
CA LEU A 119 -41.82 15.53 -4.94
C LEU A 119 -41.33 14.78 -6.18
N VAL A 120 -41.10 13.46 -6.08
CA VAL A 120 -40.69 12.66 -7.24
C VAL A 120 -41.78 12.61 -8.30
N ASN A 121 -43.06 12.54 -7.91
CA ASN A 121 -44.16 12.59 -8.87
C ASN A 121 -44.30 13.96 -9.53
N GLN A 122 -44.14 15.06 -8.78
CA GLN A 122 -44.13 16.40 -9.36
C GLN A 122 -42.95 16.61 -10.31
N ALA A 123 -41.78 16.06 -9.98
CA ALA A 123 -40.58 16.16 -10.82
C ALA A 123 -40.74 15.49 -12.18
N LYS A 124 -41.62 14.48 -12.33
CA LYS A 124 -41.93 13.85 -13.62
C LYS A 124 -42.52 14.84 -14.61
N TYR A 125 -43.40 15.73 -14.15
CA TYR A 125 -44.00 16.75 -15.03
C TYR A 125 -42.98 17.76 -15.53
N ALA A 126 -41.94 18.03 -14.73
CA ALA A 126 -40.83 18.93 -15.08
C ALA A 126 -39.65 18.23 -15.78
N ARG A 127 -39.72 16.89 -16.01
CA ARG A 127 -38.60 16.05 -16.50
C ARG A 127 -37.33 16.11 -15.64
N LEU A 128 -37.48 16.38 -14.35
CA LEU A 128 -36.41 16.41 -13.35
C LEU A 128 -36.39 15.15 -12.48
N ASP A 129 -37.22 14.15 -12.79
CA ASP A 129 -37.38 12.94 -11.98
C ASP A 129 -36.09 12.12 -11.89
N GLY A 130 -35.26 12.11 -12.93
CA GLY A 130 -33.94 11.46 -12.89
C GLY A 130 -33.01 12.07 -11.85
N ILE A 131 -32.98 13.40 -11.74
CA ILE A 131 -32.14 14.14 -10.78
C ILE A 131 -32.75 14.07 -9.38
N MET A 132 -34.09 14.16 -9.29
CA MET A 132 -34.82 14.13 -8.02
C MET A 132 -34.86 12.74 -7.39
N LYS A 133 -34.75 11.65 -8.14
CA LYS A 133 -34.67 10.29 -7.57
C LYS A 133 -33.34 10.01 -6.87
N ASP A 134 -32.32 10.86 -7.05
CA ASP A 134 -31.05 10.70 -6.36
C ASP A 134 -31.24 10.84 -4.84
N PRO A 135 -30.82 9.85 -4.03
CA PRO A 135 -30.97 9.89 -2.57
C PRO A 135 -30.34 11.11 -1.91
N ILE A 136 -29.23 11.63 -2.46
CA ILE A 136 -28.55 12.81 -1.92
C ILE A 136 -29.38 14.07 -2.18
N ASN A 137 -29.95 14.20 -3.38
CA ASN A 137 -30.78 15.35 -3.73
C ASN A 137 -32.09 15.36 -2.93
N LEU A 138 -32.74 14.20 -2.78
CA LEU A 138 -33.92 14.05 -1.91
C LEU A 138 -33.62 14.45 -0.48
N HIS A 139 -32.49 13.95 0.05
CA HIS A 139 -32.06 14.28 1.39
C HIS A 139 -31.84 15.79 1.57
N LEU A 140 -31.12 16.42 0.64
CA LEU A 140 -30.81 17.85 0.72
C LEU A 140 -32.04 18.74 0.56
N ILE A 141 -32.92 18.44 -0.39
CA ILE A 141 -34.17 19.19 -0.56
C ILE A 141 -35.07 19.01 0.66
N GLY A 142 -35.21 17.77 1.14
CA GLY A 142 -35.94 17.49 2.38
C GLY A 142 -35.36 18.25 3.57
N TYR A 143 -34.02 18.27 3.71
CA TYR A 143 -33.33 19.03 4.75
C TYR A 143 -33.64 20.52 4.68
N LEU A 144 -33.59 21.13 3.49
CA LEU A 144 -33.91 22.55 3.29
C LEU A 144 -35.37 22.87 3.61
N LEU A 145 -36.30 21.98 3.21
CA LEU A 145 -37.72 22.12 3.51
C LEU A 145 -38.04 21.90 5.00
N ASP A 146 -37.22 21.13 5.72
CA ASP A 146 -37.36 20.94 7.17
C ASP A 146 -36.78 22.14 7.94
N HIS A 147 -35.72 22.77 7.43
CA HIS A 147 -34.95 23.82 8.11
C HIS A 147 -35.28 25.24 7.63
N VAL A 148 -36.54 25.51 7.26
CA VAL A 148 -36.96 26.80 6.66
C VAL A 148 -36.53 28.03 7.49
N TYR A 149 -36.60 27.95 8.82
CA TYR A 149 -36.27 29.06 9.71
C TYR A 149 -34.77 29.30 9.89
N SER A 150 -33.95 28.24 9.82
CA SER A 150 -32.49 28.35 9.99
C SER A 150 -31.73 28.41 8.66
N TYR A 151 -32.32 27.89 7.59
CA TYR A 151 -31.77 27.87 6.24
C TYR A 151 -32.85 28.07 5.16
N PRO A 152 -33.24 29.33 4.88
CA PRO A 152 -34.24 29.62 3.86
C PRO A 152 -33.80 29.14 2.46
N MET A 153 -34.76 28.71 1.64
CA MET A 153 -34.50 28.24 0.28
C MET A 153 -33.76 29.28 -0.58
N THR A 154 -34.12 30.56 -0.46
CA THR A 154 -33.45 31.68 -1.15
C THR A 154 -31.96 31.75 -0.81
N GLU A 155 -31.61 31.51 0.46
CA GLU A 155 -30.21 31.48 0.90
C GLU A 155 -29.47 30.26 0.34
N ALA A 156 -30.13 29.10 0.28
CA ALA A 156 -29.57 27.91 -0.33
C ALA A 156 -29.30 28.09 -1.84
N ILE A 157 -30.20 28.75 -2.57
CA ILE A 157 -30.02 29.11 -3.99
C ILE A 157 -28.82 30.05 -4.14
N ARG A 158 -28.78 31.15 -3.39
CA ARG A 158 -27.70 32.13 -3.43
C ARG A 158 -26.35 31.47 -3.13
N ARG A 159 -26.30 30.63 -2.11
CA ARG A 159 -25.10 29.89 -1.72
C ARG A 159 -24.67 28.91 -2.81
N THR A 160 -25.59 28.16 -3.40
CA THR A 160 -25.28 27.21 -4.47
C THR A 160 -24.73 27.94 -5.69
N ALA A 161 -25.30 29.09 -6.06
CA ALA A 161 -24.78 29.95 -7.12
C ALA A 161 -23.37 30.48 -6.79
N LEU A 162 -23.14 30.96 -5.57
CA LEU A 162 -21.81 31.41 -5.13
C LEU A 162 -20.78 30.28 -5.20
N VAL A 163 -21.14 29.08 -4.74
CA VAL A 163 -20.28 27.89 -4.79
C VAL A 163 -19.96 27.52 -6.23
N LEU A 164 -20.93 27.58 -7.16
CA LEU A 164 -20.68 27.36 -8.59
C LEU A 164 -19.65 28.35 -9.15
N THR A 165 -19.76 29.64 -8.80
CA THR A 165 -18.81 30.67 -9.26
C THR A 165 -17.43 30.60 -8.60
N THR A 166 -17.32 29.97 -7.43
CA THR A 166 -16.07 29.90 -6.64
C THR A 166 -15.53 28.47 -6.54
N LEU A 167 -16.05 27.55 -7.35
CA LEU A 167 -15.68 26.14 -7.29
C LEU A 167 -14.21 25.91 -7.61
N ASP A 168 -13.59 26.75 -8.42
CA ASP A 168 -12.16 26.67 -8.75
C ASP A 168 -11.24 26.84 -7.54
N LYS A 169 -11.75 27.41 -6.45
CA LYS A 169 -11.00 27.53 -5.20
C LYS A 169 -10.99 26.25 -4.36
N LEU A 170 -11.87 25.28 -4.68
CA LEU A 170 -11.79 23.92 -4.16
C LEU A 170 -10.51 23.26 -4.66
N PHE A 171 -9.70 22.73 -3.75
CA PHE A 171 -8.55 21.96 -4.19
C PHE A 171 -9.00 20.58 -4.68
N VAL A 172 -8.77 20.31 -5.97
CA VAL A 172 -8.95 18.98 -6.59
C VAL A 172 -7.69 18.63 -7.35
N GLY A 173 -6.95 17.61 -6.87
CA GLY A 173 -5.63 17.26 -7.40
C GLY A 173 -5.09 15.93 -6.88
N THR A 174 -3.77 15.72 -7.03
CA THR A 174 -3.06 14.60 -6.39
C THR A 174 -2.47 15.02 -5.05
N LEU A 175 -2.13 14.05 -4.20
CA LEU A 175 -1.45 14.34 -2.93
C LEU A 175 -0.10 15.05 -3.13
N ASP A 176 0.61 14.77 -4.22
CA ASP A 176 1.88 15.46 -4.54
C ASP A 176 1.66 16.93 -4.89
N SER A 177 0.63 17.22 -5.69
CA SER A 177 0.25 18.61 -6.00
C SER A 177 -0.22 19.38 -4.76
N LEU A 178 -0.81 18.68 -3.79
CA LEU A 178 -1.20 19.26 -2.51
C LEU A 178 0.02 19.60 -1.66
N ALA A 179 1.00 18.69 -1.60
CA ALA A 179 2.26 18.94 -0.91
C ALA A 179 3.00 20.14 -1.50
N GLN A 180 3.06 20.25 -2.83
CA GLN A 180 3.64 21.41 -3.51
C GLN A 180 2.90 22.71 -3.16
N LYS A 181 1.56 22.69 -3.15
CA LYS A 181 0.75 23.84 -2.74
C LYS A 181 1.11 24.30 -1.34
N TRP A 182 1.14 23.38 -0.37
CA TRP A 182 1.44 23.70 1.02
C TRP A 182 2.88 24.14 1.27
N LEU A 183 3.86 23.57 0.58
CA LEU A 183 5.24 24.06 0.63
C LEU A 183 5.35 25.51 0.13
N THR A 184 4.55 25.87 -0.88
CA THR A 184 4.52 27.23 -1.42
C THR A 184 3.78 28.19 -0.49
N GLU A 185 2.61 27.79 0.00
CA GLU A 185 1.72 28.59 0.86
C GLU A 185 2.33 28.82 2.25
N TYR A 186 3.07 27.85 2.77
CA TYR A 186 3.73 27.89 4.08
C TYR A 186 5.25 27.86 3.94
N SER A 187 5.80 28.57 2.96
CA SER A 187 7.24 28.59 2.66
C SER A 187 8.07 29.11 3.83
N SER A 188 7.51 30.01 4.64
CA SER A 188 8.16 30.59 5.83
C SER A 188 8.37 29.54 6.92
N GLU A 189 7.40 28.66 7.14
CA GLU A 189 7.44 27.59 8.14
C GLU A 189 8.20 26.36 7.63
N THR A 190 8.15 26.09 6.33
CA THR A 190 8.77 24.91 5.71
C THR A 190 10.21 25.15 5.25
N GLY A 191 10.67 26.42 5.25
CA GLY A 191 11.97 26.81 4.71
C GLY A 191 12.11 26.50 3.21
N HIS A 192 10.98 26.45 2.49
CA HIS A 192 10.95 26.12 1.07
C HIS A 192 11.35 27.34 0.22
N GLN A 193 12.35 27.16 -0.64
CA GLN A 193 12.75 28.21 -1.59
C GLN A 193 11.72 28.29 -2.72
N GLN A 194 11.17 29.49 -2.95
CA GLN A 194 10.25 29.70 -4.06
C GLN A 194 10.99 29.58 -5.40
N GLY A 195 10.34 28.94 -6.38
CA GLY A 195 10.87 28.80 -7.73
C GLY A 195 11.69 27.54 -8.00
N MET A 196 11.69 26.55 -7.09
CA MET A 196 12.36 25.28 -7.36
C MET A 196 11.75 24.57 -8.58
N GLY A 197 12.58 24.22 -9.56
CA GLY A 197 12.16 23.47 -10.74
C GLY A 197 11.92 22.00 -10.41
N ILE A 198 10.76 21.46 -10.81
CA ILE A 198 10.53 20.01 -10.75
C ILE A 198 11.20 19.40 -11.99
N ILE A 199 12.20 18.55 -11.77
CA ILE A 199 12.91 17.89 -12.86
C ILE A 199 12.21 16.60 -13.29
N GLU A 200 12.32 16.28 -14.57
CA GLU A 200 12.02 14.96 -15.13
C GLU A 200 13.05 13.89 -14.72
N ASP A 201 12.65 12.62 -14.81
CA ASP A 201 13.45 11.45 -14.43
C ASP A 201 14.82 11.39 -15.14
N SER A 202 14.93 11.94 -16.35
CA SER A 202 16.17 11.90 -17.16
C SER A 202 17.33 12.66 -16.54
N SER A 203 17.09 13.83 -15.92
CA SER A 203 18.19 14.59 -15.28
C SER A 203 18.46 14.10 -13.86
N ILE A 204 17.49 13.46 -13.20
CA ILE A 204 17.72 12.72 -11.95
C ILE A 204 18.69 11.57 -12.21
N GLU A 205 18.49 10.81 -13.29
CA GLU A 205 19.37 9.70 -13.65
C GLU A 205 20.82 10.15 -13.80
N GLN A 206 21.07 11.30 -14.44
CA GLN A 206 22.43 11.83 -14.58
C GLN A 206 23.10 12.13 -13.23
N VAL A 207 22.36 12.74 -12.30
CA VAL A 207 22.87 13.04 -10.95
C VAL A 207 23.11 11.75 -10.17
N THR A 208 22.16 10.81 -10.22
CA THR A 208 22.33 9.52 -9.54
C THR A 208 23.48 8.72 -10.11
N ASP A 209 23.66 8.71 -11.44
CA ASP A 209 24.74 8.01 -12.12
C ASP A 209 26.10 8.56 -11.70
N SER A 210 26.22 9.89 -11.56
CA SER A 210 27.43 10.53 -11.02
C SER A 210 27.74 10.06 -9.60
N ILE A 211 26.75 10.03 -8.71
CA ILE A 211 26.95 9.57 -7.32
C ILE A 211 27.34 8.10 -7.28
N ILE A 212 26.70 7.25 -8.09
CA ILE A 212 27.03 5.83 -8.20
C ILE A 212 28.47 5.66 -8.70
N HIS A 213 28.87 6.41 -9.73
CA HIS A 213 30.24 6.39 -10.25
C HIS A 213 31.28 6.73 -9.17
N ASP A 214 31.03 7.77 -8.36
CA ASP A 214 31.94 8.19 -7.30
C ASP A 214 32.09 7.11 -6.21
N GLU A 215 30.98 6.52 -5.76
CA GLU A 215 31.01 5.45 -4.75
C GLU A 215 31.66 4.17 -5.29
N LEU A 216 31.44 3.83 -6.56
CA LEU A 216 32.11 2.71 -7.23
C LEU A 216 33.62 2.92 -7.32
N ARG A 217 34.06 4.11 -7.75
CA ARG A 217 35.49 4.45 -7.82
C ARG A 217 36.12 4.38 -6.44
N GLN A 218 35.45 4.91 -5.42
CA GLN A 218 35.95 4.86 -4.05
C GLN A 218 36.00 3.43 -3.50
N PHE A 219 35.01 2.59 -3.82
CA PHE A 219 35.00 1.18 -3.45
C PHE A 219 36.15 0.40 -4.12
N GLN A 220 36.29 0.52 -5.43
CA GLN A 220 37.36 -0.15 -6.18
C GLN A 220 38.75 0.30 -5.71
N SER A 221 38.94 1.61 -5.48
CA SER A 221 40.19 2.14 -4.93
C SER A 221 40.47 1.56 -3.54
N ARG A 222 39.48 1.50 -2.65
CA ARG A 222 39.65 0.91 -1.31
C ARG A 222 40.03 -0.56 -1.40
N LEU A 223 39.31 -1.33 -2.22
CA LEU A 223 39.53 -2.76 -2.41
C LEU A 223 40.94 -3.03 -2.94
N TYR A 224 41.42 -2.22 -3.88
CA TYR A 224 42.77 -2.33 -4.45
C TYR A 224 43.88 -2.15 -3.40
N TYR A 225 43.74 -1.18 -2.48
CA TYR A 225 44.76 -0.89 -1.47
C TYR A 225 44.64 -1.75 -0.21
N GLU A 226 43.43 -2.03 0.28
CA GLU A 226 43.21 -2.78 1.52
C GLU A 226 43.26 -4.30 1.28
N GLN A 227 42.75 -4.78 0.15
CA GLN A 227 42.62 -6.21 -0.16
C GLN A 227 42.95 -6.52 -1.64
N PRO A 228 44.22 -6.36 -2.05
CA PRO A 228 44.63 -6.47 -3.46
C PRO A 228 44.33 -7.84 -4.08
N LYS A 229 44.41 -8.92 -3.28
CA LYS A 229 44.04 -10.28 -3.73
C LYS A 229 42.55 -10.39 -4.05
N LEU A 230 41.68 -9.85 -3.19
CA LEU A 230 40.23 -9.87 -3.44
C LEU A 230 39.88 -9.04 -4.68
N TYR A 231 40.51 -7.87 -4.85
CA TYR A 231 40.34 -7.04 -6.05
C TYR A 231 40.66 -7.83 -7.33
N ALA A 232 41.83 -8.47 -7.39
CA ALA A 232 42.24 -9.24 -8.57
C ALA A 232 41.26 -10.39 -8.87
N LEU A 233 40.74 -11.06 -7.84
CA LEU A 233 39.74 -12.12 -8.02
C LEU A 233 38.41 -11.57 -8.54
N MET A 234 37.92 -10.47 -7.99
CA MET A 234 36.68 -9.84 -8.44
C MET A 234 36.77 -9.32 -9.88
N ASP A 235 37.91 -8.75 -10.26
CA ASP A 235 38.19 -8.30 -11.62
C ASP A 235 38.18 -9.46 -12.61
N GLN A 236 38.90 -10.54 -12.30
CA GLN A 236 38.93 -11.75 -13.13
C GLN A 236 37.55 -12.42 -13.25
N GLN A 237 36.71 -12.38 -12.21
CA GLN A 237 35.35 -12.92 -12.24
C GLN A 237 34.36 -12.03 -13.03
N GLY A 238 34.77 -10.84 -13.48
CA GLY A 238 33.84 -9.85 -14.02
C GLY A 238 32.80 -9.40 -12.99
N LYS A 239 33.16 -9.42 -11.70
CA LYS A 239 32.29 -8.99 -10.57
C LYS A 239 32.51 -7.53 -10.19
N LEU A 240 33.40 -6.82 -10.89
CA LEU A 240 33.44 -5.36 -10.86
C LEU A 240 32.20 -4.83 -11.58
N THR A 241 31.21 -4.45 -10.79
CA THR A 241 29.92 -3.97 -11.26
C THR A 241 30.02 -2.60 -11.93
N ALA A 242 29.10 -2.35 -12.86
CA ALA A 242 28.93 -1.06 -13.52
C ALA A 242 27.75 -0.29 -12.90
N VAL A 243 27.60 0.98 -13.26
CA VAL A 243 26.50 1.83 -12.77
C VAL A 243 25.12 1.19 -13.01
N GLY A 244 24.94 0.58 -14.19
CA GLY A 244 23.70 -0.09 -14.57
C GLY A 244 23.24 -1.18 -13.57
N ASP A 245 24.18 -1.90 -12.95
CA ASP A 245 23.89 -2.97 -12.00
C ASP A 245 23.27 -2.45 -10.70
N HIS A 246 23.51 -1.17 -10.38
CA HIS A 246 23.08 -0.54 -9.13
C HIS A 246 21.80 0.29 -9.27
N LYS A 247 21.43 0.72 -10.49
CA LYS A 247 20.28 1.60 -10.75
C LYS A 247 18.99 1.07 -10.12
N LYS A 248 18.71 -0.23 -10.26
CA LYS A 248 17.49 -0.85 -9.71
C LYS A 248 17.36 -0.65 -8.19
N TYR A 249 18.45 -0.75 -7.44
CA TYR A 249 18.45 -0.56 -5.99
C TYR A 249 18.25 0.90 -5.62
N VAL A 250 18.88 1.81 -6.37
CA VAL A 250 18.71 3.27 -6.19
C VAL A 250 17.28 3.69 -6.48
N THR A 251 16.70 3.29 -7.62
CA THR A 251 15.31 3.59 -7.96
C THR A 251 14.34 3.06 -6.90
N ARG A 252 14.50 1.79 -6.47
CA ARG A 252 13.68 1.23 -5.40
C ARG A 252 13.83 2.03 -4.11
N SER A 253 15.05 2.42 -3.78
CA SER A 253 15.32 3.21 -2.57
C SER A 253 14.68 4.58 -2.59
N LEU A 254 14.68 5.28 -3.72
CA LEU A 254 14.04 6.60 -3.88
C LEU A 254 12.51 6.51 -3.81
N ASN A 255 11.91 5.42 -4.31
CA ASN A 255 10.47 5.18 -4.16
C ASN A 255 10.05 4.94 -2.70
N PHE A 256 10.98 4.47 -1.86
CA PHE A 256 10.77 4.18 -0.44
C PHE A 256 11.76 4.96 0.45
N ILE A 257 11.94 6.26 0.19
CA ILE A 257 13.03 7.07 0.73
C ILE A 257 13.15 7.08 2.27
N SER A 258 12.04 6.94 2.98
CA SER A 258 12.01 6.90 4.46
C SER A 258 12.01 5.51 5.06
N ALA A 259 11.90 4.45 4.24
CA ALA A 259 12.01 3.09 4.75
C ALA A 259 13.45 2.83 5.23
N PRO A 260 13.65 2.24 6.42
CA PRO A 260 14.99 1.88 6.89
C PRO A 260 15.62 0.87 5.93
N ILE A 261 16.93 0.94 5.79
CA ILE A 261 17.71 -0.03 5.01
C ILE A 261 18.40 -0.93 6.02
N ASP A 262 18.23 -2.25 5.89
CA ASP A 262 18.80 -3.25 6.79
C ASP A 262 20.31 -3.42 6.59
N ASN A 263 21.03 -3.59 7.70
CA ASN A 263 22.46 -3.93 7.65
C ASN A 263 22.65 -5.30 7.00
N VAL A 264 23.72 -5.46 6.22
CA VAL A 264 24.11 -6.75 5.67
C VAL A 264 25.37 -7.18 6.41
N ASP A 265 25.24 -8.22 7.23
CA ASP A 265 26.39 -8.80 7.92
C ASP A 265 27.34 -9.40 6.89
N THR A 266 28.63 -9.10 7.05
CA THR A 266 29.66 -9.58 6.11
C THR A 266 30.11 -10.94 6.60
N ILE A 267 30.07 -11.94 5.73
CA ILE A 267 30.67 -13.25 6.03
C ILE A 267 32.17 -13.06 5.87
N GLU A 268 32.95 -13.17 6.95
CA GLU A 268 34.40 -13.06 6.84
C GLU A 268 34.96 -14.25 6.05
N PHE A 269 35.89 -13.97 5.13
CA PHE A 269 36.57 -15.00 4.35
C PHE A 269 38.08 -14.75 4.40
N ASP A 270 38.80 -15.70 4.98
CA ASP A 270 40.25 -15.64 5.05
C ASP A 270 40.86 -16.20 3.76
N ILE A 271 41.35 -15.28 2.93
CA ILE A 271 42.00 -15.59 1.65
C ILE A 271 43.29 -16.37 1.88
N GLN A 272 44.02 -16.11 2.96
CA GLN A 272 45.28 -16.80 3.24
C GLN A 272 45.02 -18.25 3.63
N ALA A 273 44.07 -18.49 4.54
CA ALA A 273 43.65 -19.86 4.89
C ALA A 273 43.15 -20.64 3.68
N TYR A 274 42.49 -19.96 2.73
CA TYR A 274 42.06 -20.57 1.48
C TYR A 274 43.23 -20.94 0.56
N GLU A 275 44.24 -20.09 0.39
CA GLU A 275 45.46 -20.41 -0.38
C GLU A 275 46.23 -21.60 0.22
N GLU A 276 46.37 -21.63 1.55
CA GLU A 276 47.01 -22.72 2.28
C GLU A 276 46.25 -24.04 2.06
N PHE A 277 44.92 -24.00 2.12
CA PHE A 277 44.07 -25.15 1.84
C PHE A 277 44.19 -25.64 0.38
N LEU A 278 44.22 -24.73 -0.61
CA LEU A 278 44.37 -25.13 -2.01
C LEU A 278 45.72 -25.81 -2.26
N SER A 279 46.78 -25.35 -1.58
CA SER A 279 48.10 -25.97 -1.63
C SER A 279 48.06 -27.39 -1.04
N GLN A 280 47.44 -27.56 0.14
CA GLN A 280 47.23 -28.88 0.76
C GLN A 280 46.40 -29.83 -0.13
N PHE A 281 45.40 -29.31 -0.82
CA PHE A 281 44.57 -30.09 -1.74
C PHE A 281 45.36 -30.61 -2.94
N CYS A 282 46.28 -29.82 -3.49
CA CYS A 282 47.18 -30.26 -4.55
C CYS A 282 48.12 -31.39 -4.10
N ASP A 283 48.62 -31.29 -2.86
CA ASP A 283 49.56 -32.25 -2.27
C ASP A 283 48.91 -33.56 -1.78
N CYS A 284 47.60 -33.56 -1.51
CA CYS A 284 46.85 -34.73 -1.01
C CYS A 284 46.91 -35.91 -1.99
N ASP A 285 47.29 -37.11 -1.53
CA ASP A 285 47.20 -38.32 -2.35
C ASP A 285 45.77 -38.87 -2.32
N PHE A 286 45.22 -39.23 -3.49
CA PHE A 286 43.84 -39.72 -3.65
C PHE A 286 43.77 -41.26 -3.70
N HIS A 287 44.77 -41.93 -3.12
CA HIS A 287 44.93 -43.38 -3.19
C HIS A 287 43.81 -44.15 -2.45
N ASP A 288 43.28 -43.58 -1.37
CA ASP A 288 42.13 -44.10 -0.61
C ASP A 288 40.85 -44.26 -1.45
N MET A 289 40.75 -43.55 -2.57
CA MET A 289 39.63 -43.62 -3.51
C MET A 289 39.83 -44.64 -4.63
N GLN A 290 40.97 -45.34 -4.69
CA GLN A 290 41.31 -46.19 -5.82
C GLN A 290 40.30 -47.33 -6.04
N ALA A 291 39.80 -47.92 -4.95
CA ALA A 291 38.76 -48.95 -5.00
C ALA A 291 37.44 -48.44 -5.60
N TYR A 292 37.11 -47.15 -5.42
CA TYR A 292 35.89 -46.54 -5.93
C TYR A 292 35.94 -46.25 -7.43
N PHE A 293 37.08 -46.37 -8.13
CA PHE A 293 37.13 -46.29 -9.59
C PHE A 293 36.56 -47.55 -10.27
N GLU A 294 36.54 -48.69 -9.58
CA GLU A 294 35.95 -49.92 -10.09
C GLU A 294 34.43 -49.90 -10.03
N LYS A 295 33.78 -50.17 -11.17
CA LYS A 295 32.32 -50.13 -11.29
C LYS A 295 31.62 -51.16 -10.40
N ASP A 296 32.23 -52.33 -10.22
CA ASP A 296 31.64 -53.42 -9.45
C ASP A 296 31.78 -53.19 -7.93
N PHE A 297 32.86 -52.54 -7.51
CA PHE A 297 33.01 -52.07 -6.12
C PHE A 297 31.97 -51.00 -5.78
N ARG A 298 31.77 -50.00 -6.66
CA ARG A 298 30.72 -48.98 -6.48
C ARG A 298 29.31 -49.57 -6.36
N LYS A 299 28.98 -50.59 -7.15
CA LYS A 299 27.68 -51.29 -7.04
C LYS A 299 27.53 -52.00 -5.69
N LYS A 300 28.58 -52.62 -5.18
CA LYS A 300 28.57 -53.30 -3.87
C LYS A 300 28.36 -52.32 -2.72
N GLU A 301 28.98 -51.14 -2.81
CA GLU A 301 28.85 -50.05 -1.84
C GLU A 301 27.55 -49.25 -1.99
N GLY A 302 26.71 -49.53 -2.99
CA GLY A 302 25.36 -48.96 -3.12
C GLY A 302 25.25 -47.68 -3.96
N PHE A 303 26.24 -47.37 -4.80
CA PHE A 303 26.16 -46.23 -5.73
C PHE A 303 25.13 -46.46 -6.84
N ASP A 304 24.32 -45.44 -7.14
CA ASP A 304 23.61 -45.37 -8.42
C ASP A 304 24.56 -44.88 -9.52
N ASN A 305 25.05 -45.81 -10.34
CA ASN A 305 25.96 -45.52 -11.46
C ASN A 305 25.37 -44.59 -12.53
N ARG A 306 24.07 -44.22 -12.46
CA ARG A 306 23.47 -43.20 -13.32
C ARG A 306 23.77 -41.77 -12.88
N LYS A 307 24.16 -41.58 -11.62
CA LYS A 307 24.34 -40.27 -10.97
C LYS A 307 25.76 -39.70 -11.20
N SER A 308 25.92 -38.39 -11.04
CA SER A 308 27.15 -37.64 -11.30
C SER A 308 28.29 -38.10 -10.40
N VAL A 309 28.02 -38.27 -9.09
CA VAL A 309 29.04 -38.71 -8.11
C VAL A 309 29.67 -40.04 -8.53
N ALA A 310 28.89 -41.00 -9.03
CA ALA A 310 29.43 -42.30 -9.47
C ALA A 310 30.17 -42.25 -10.83
N LYS A 311 29.76 -41.35 -11.74
CA LYS A 311 30.30 -41.26 -13.11
C LYS A 311 31.58 -40.45 -13.19
N ASN A 312 31.66 -39.41 -12.36
CA ASN A 312 32.61 -38.32 -12.52
C ASN A 312 33.64 -38.25 -11.38
N LEU A 313 33.87 -39.38 -10.70
CA LEU A 313 34.87 -39.51 -9.65
C LEU A 313 36.26 -39.07 -10.07
N GLY A 314 36.60 -39.11 -11.37
CA GLY A 314 37.88 -38.67 -11.91
C GLY A 314 38.11 -37.16 -11.93
N PHE A 315 37.09 -36.33 -11.70
CA PHE A 315 37.22 -34.87 -11.74
C PHE A 315 38.17 -34.28 -10.69
N TYR A 316 38.58 -35.05 -9.67
CA TYR A 316 39.60 -34.58 -8.72
C TYR A 316 40.94 -34.23 -9.39
N GLN A 317 41.33 -34.95 -10.46
CA GLN A 317 42.54 -34.63 -11.23
C GLN A 317 42.36 -33.31 -11.98
N ASP A 318 41.22 -33.14 -12.66
CA ASP A 318 40.88 -31.88 -13.31
C ASP A 318 40.91 -30.70 -12.32
N PHE A 319 40.41 -30.90 -11.09
CA PHE A 319 40.47 -29.86 -10.05
C PHE A 319 41.91 -29.54 -9.66
N LYS A 320 42.78 -30.53 -9.49
CA LYS A 320 44.22 -30.29 -9.22
C LYS A 320 44.88 -29.50 -10.35
N ASP A 321 44.66 -29.90 -11.59
CA ASP A 321 45.25 -29.23 -12.77
C ASP A 321 44.75 -27.78 -12.89
N LEU A 322 43.46 -27.55 -12.63
CA LEU A 322 42.86 -26.22 -12.63
C LEU A 322 43.39 -25.35 -11.48
N ILE A 323 43.58 -25.91 -10.28
CA ILE A 323 44.15 -25.20 -9.15
C ILE A 323 45.62 -24.85 -9.40
N GLN A 324 46.41 -25.76 -9.97
CA GLN A 324 47.82 -25.49 -10.28
C GLN A 324 47.99 -24.42 -11.36
N SER A 325 47.12 -24.41 -12.38
CA SER A 325 47.21 -23.46 -13.48
C SER A 325 46.60 -22.09 -13.16
N LYS A 326 45.51 -22.03 -12.40
CA LYS A 326 44.71 -20.80 -12.18
C LYS A 326 44.60 -20.37 -10.71
N GLN A 327 45.20 -21.12 -9.78
CA GLN A 327 45.26 -20.83 -8.35
C GLN A 327 43.87 -20.47 -7.80
N LEU A 328 43.74 -19.33 -7.11
CA LEU A 328 42.50 -18.85 -6.49
C LEU A 328 41.31 -18.69 -7.46
N SER A 329 41.57 -18.52 -8.76
CA SER A 329 40.55 -18.27 -9.78
C SER A 329 40.04 -19.54 -10.46
N PHE A 330 40.50 -20.72 -10.04
CA PHE A 330 40.12 -22.00 -10.66
C PHE A 330 38.60 -22.22 -10.70
N SER A 331 37.87 -21.75 -9.68
CA SER A 331 36.43 -21.94 -9.52
C SER A 331 35.60 -21.38 -10.69
N GLN A 332 36.10 -20.36 -11.40
CA GLN A 332 35.46 -19.80 -12.59
C GLN A 332 35.51 -20.72 -13.81
N SER A 333 36.54 -21.57 -13.86
CA SER A 333 36.82 -22.43 -15.01
C SER A 333 36.12 -23.78 -14.90
N LEU A 334 35.37 -23.99 -13.82
CA LEU A 334 34.61 -25.21 -13.59
C LEU A 334 33.47 -25.33 -14.60
N SER A 335 33.46 -26.45 -15.30
CA SER A 335 32.40 -26.79 -16.24
C SER A 335 31.09 -27.16 -15.51
N LYS A 336 29.96 -27.09 -16.22
CA LYS A 336 28.65 -27.49 -15.66
C LYS A 336 28.66 -28.92 -15.06
N PRO A 337 29.28 -29.95 -15.69
CA PRO A 337 29.39 -31.28 -15.10
C PRO A 337 30.18 -31.31 -13.78
N GLN A 338 31.27 -30.55 -13.69
CA GLN A 338 32.10 -30.44 -12.49
C GLN A 338 31.36 -29.78 -11.33
N LEU A 339 30.64 -28.68 -11.60
CA LEU A 339 29.76 -28.05 -10.61
C LEU A 339 28.63 -28.98 -10.16
N ASN A 340 28.06 -29.75 -11.09
CA ASN A 340 27.03 -30.74 -10.74
C ASN A 340 27.59 -31.89 -9.89
N PHE A 341 28.84 -32.31 -10.13
CA PHE A 341 29.54 -33.27 -9.29
C PHE A 341 29.72 -32.74 -7.86
N LEU A 342 30.24 -31.52 -7.67
CA LEU A 342 30.42 -30.93 -6.34
C LEU A 342 29.08 -30.75 -5.59
N LYS A 343 28.02 -30.30 -6.28
CA LYS A 343 26.67 -30.21 -5.70
C LYS A 343 26.16 -31.56 -5.24
N GLN A 344 26.36 -32.60 -6.06
CA GLN A 344 25.88 -33.92 -5.71
C GLN A 344 26.74 -34.58 -4.62
N LEU A 345 28.04 -34.27 -4.55
CA LEU A 345 28.91 -34.66 -3.46
C LEU A 345 28.43 -34.06 -2.12
N GLN A 346 28.02 -32.79 -2.12
CA GLN A 346 27.37 -32.16 -0.97
C GLN A 346 26.04 -32.85 -0.61
N ALA A 347 25.19 -33.13 -1.61
CA ALA A 347 23.95 -33.88 -1.44
C ALA A 347 24.17 -35.29 -0.86
N THR A 348 25.32 -35.90 -1.15
CA THR A 348 25.76 -37.19 -0.59
C THR A 348 26.05 -37.04 0.91
N TYR A 349 26.74 -35.97 1.30
CA TYR A 349 27.06 -35.66 2.69
C TYR A 349 25.80 -35.39 3.52
N ASP A 350 24.92 -34.52 3.01
CA ASP A 350 23.69 -34.07 3.68
C ASP A 350 22.56 -35.13 3.71
N ASP A 351 22.77 -36.30 3.07
CA ASP A 351 21.79 -37.38 2.93
C ASP A 351 20.45 -36.95 2.31
N SER A 352 20.55 -36.16 1.24
CA SER A 352 19.38 -35.64 0.51
C SER A 352 18.93 -36.59 -0.61
N GLU A 353 17.77 -36.32 -1.23
CA GLU A 353 17.19 -37.13 -2.31
C GLU A 353 18.12 -37.35 -3.52
N ASP A 354 19.13 -36.50 -3.71
CA ASP A 354 20.13 -36.64 -4.77
C ASP A 354 21.49 -37.16 -4.29
N SER A 355 21.54 -37.87 -3.15
CA SER A 355 22.77 -38.40 -2.54
C SER A 355 23.60 -39.29 -3.46
N GLY A 356 23.01 -39.88 -4.49
CA GLY A 356 23.72 -40.74 -5.42
C GLY A 356 23.92 -42.18 -4.93
N PHE A 357 23.33 -42.52 -3.79
CA PHE A 357 23.31 -43.86 -3.20
C PHE A 357 21.88 -44.42 -3.16
N LEU A 358 21.75 -45.75 -3.12
CA LEU A 358 20.48 -46.43 -2.91
C LEU A 358 20.04 -46.32 -1.44
N GLU A 359 18.74 -46.15 -1.20
CA GLU A 359 18.14 -45.92 0.14
C GLU A 359 18.49 -47.01 1.17
N ASP A 360 18.75 -48.25 0.72
CA ASP A 360 19.04 -49.41 1.56
C ASP A 360 20.55 -49.59 1.89
N LYS A 361 21.42 -48.67 1.45
CA LYS A 361 22.88 -48.79 1.52
C LYS A 361 23.60 -47.62 2.21
N GLU A 362 23.04 -47.15 3.32
CA GLU A 362 23.58 -46.03 4.11
C GLU A 362 25.03 -46.26 4.61
N GLN A 363 25.38 -47.49 5.01
CA GLN A 363 26.74 -47.78 5.47
C GLN A 363 27.82 -47.59 4.39
N GLY A 364 27.49 -47.82 3.11
CA GLY A 364 28.42 -47.59 2.01
C GLY A 364 28.62 -46.10 1.73
N ARG A 365 27.55 -45.31 1.88
CA ARG A 365 27.60 -43.84 1.83
C ARG A 365 28.49 -43.27 2.93
N LEU A 366 28.30 -43.71 4.17
CA LEU A 366 29.09 -43.26 5.32
C LEU A 366 30.58 -43.61 5.17
N ARG A 367 30.90 -44.83 4.70
CA ARG A 367 32.29 -45.22 4.38
C ARG A 367 32.90 -44.31 3.31
N PHE A 368 32.17 -44.05 2.24
CA PHE A 368 32.62 -43.18 1.17
C PHE A 368 32.89 -41.74 1.64
N ILE A 369 31.99 -41.17 2.43
CA ILE A 369 32.16 -39.81 2.98
C ILE A 369 33.32 -39.77 3.98
N SER A 370 33.53 -40.83 4.77
CA SER A 370 34.60 -40.87 5.78
C SER A 370 36.01 -40.89 5.20
N THR A 371 36.15 -41.15 3.89
CA THR A 371 37.41 -41.14 3.16
C THR A 371 38.04 -39.75 3.13
N GLU A 372 39.36 -39.66 3.35
CA GLU A 372 40.10 -38.38 3.46
C GLU A 372 39.98 -37.55 2.18
N SER A 373 40.11 -38.19 1.01
CA SER A 373 39.90 -37.56 -0.30
C SER A 373 38.52 -36.94 -0.48
N VAL A 374 37.46 -37.59 0.01
CA VAL A 374 36.09 -37.08 -0.11
C VAL A 374 35.88 -35.91 0.84
N GLN A 375 36.44 -35.97 2.05
CA GLN A 375 36.45 -34.83 2.97
C GLN A 375 37.18 -33.63 2.39
N MET A 376 38.29 -33.83 1.68
CA MET A 376 39.01 -32.76 0.98
C MET A 376 38.18 -32.15 -0.15
N LEU A 377 37.46 -32.96 -0.94
CA LEU A 377 36.55 -32.48 -1.98
C LEU A 377 35.34 -31.73 -1.41
N LEU A 378 34.79 -32.19 -0.28
CA LEU A 378 33.71 -31.51 0.43
C LEU A 378 34.18 -30.16 0.96
N LYS A 379 35.36 -30.11 1.58
CA LYS A 379 35.98 -28.87 2.07
C LYS A 379 36.27 -27.90 0.93
N LEU A 380 36.74 -28.39 -0.22
CA LEU A 380 36.92 -27.57 -1.44
C LEU A 380 35.60 -26.93 -1.87
N ASN A 381 34.53 -27.71 -1.96
CA ASN A 381 33.21 -27.17 -2.30
C ASN A 381 32.74 -26.14 -1.27
N CYS A 382 32.91 -26.42 0.03
CA CYS A 382 32.56 -25.50 1.11
C CYS A 382 33.31 -24.16 0.97
N CYS A 383 34.62 -24.17 0.77
CA CYS A 383 35.41 -22.96 0.57
C CYS A 383 34.97 -22.17 -0.67
N ILE A 384 34.64 -22.85 -1.78
CA ILE A 384 34.09 -22.20 -2.99
C ILE A 384 32.76 -21.49 -2.68
N GLN A 385 31.85 -22.14 -1.93
CA GLN A 385 30.58 -21.53 -1.53
C GLN A 385 30.81 -20.34 -0.61
N GLN A 386 31.61 -20.49 0.45
CA GLN A 386 31.93 -19.41 1.39
C GLN A 386 32.53 -18.20 0.69
N PHE A 387 33.42 -18.41 -0.29
CA PHE A 387 33.98 -17.32 -1.08
C PHE A 387 32.91 -16.60 -1.94
N ASN A 388 32.04 -17.36 -2.60
CA ASN A 388 30.95 -16.77 -3.38
C ASN A 388 29.98 -15.98 -2.48
N ASP A 389 29.64 -16.52 -1.32
CA ASP A 389 28.79 -15.86 -0.33
C ASP A 389 29.45 -14.58 0.21
N HIS A 390 30.77 -14.61 0.45
CA HIS A 390 31.55 -13.41 0.79
C HIS A 390 31.43 -12.33 -0.30
N ILE A 391 31.64 -12.67 -1.58
CA ILE A 391 31.48 -11.71 -2.69
C ILE A 391 30.06 -11.15 -2.74
N VAL A 392 29.04 -12.00 -2.57
CA VAL A 392 27.63 -11.57 -2.57
C VAL A 392 27.36 -10.57 -1.43
N THR A 393 27.86 -10.85 -0.22
CA THR A 393 27.70 -9.93 0.92
C THR A 393 28.47 -8.62 0.75
N VAL A 394 29.69 -8.66 0.18
CA VAL A 394 30.46 -7.45 -0.16
C VAL A 394 29.71 -6.58 -1.18
N LEU A 395 29.18 -7.18 -2.25
CA LEU A 395 28.38 -6.45 -3.26
C LEU A 395 27.05 -5.94 -2.68
N ALA A 396 26.41 -6.68 -1.78
CA ALA A 396 25.22 -6.22 -1.07
C ALA A 396 25.51 -5.01 -0.16
N ASN A 397 26.66 -5.01 0.53
CA ASN A 397 27.12 -3.86 1.31
C ASN A 397 27.50 -2.66 0.44
N LEU A 398 28.09 -2.89 -0.74
CA LEU A 398 28.31 -1.85 -1.74
C LEU A 398 26.98 -1.22 -2.18
N ASN A 399 25.99 -2.04 -2.53
CA ASN A 399 24.64 -1.55 -2.88
C ASN A 399 24.03 -0.71 -1.76
N ARG A 400 24.08 -1.20 -0.51
CA ARG A 400 23.61 -0.46 0.67
C ARG A 400 24.28 0.91 0.78
N ARG A 401 25.61 0.95 0.65
CA ARG A 401 26.39 2.19 0.74
C ARG A 401 26.06 3.18 -0.38
N ILE A 402 25.99 2.70 -1.63
CA ILE A 402 25.60 3.52 -2.79
C ILE A 402 24.23 4.14 -2.55
N VAL A 403 23.28 3.32 -2.12
CA VAL A 403 21.91 3.78 -1.86
C VAL A 403 21.86 4.85 -0.77
N LEU A 404 22.59 4.66 0.34
CA LEU A 404 22.69 5.65 1.42
C LEU A 404 23.35 6.94 0.93
N ALA A 405 24.42 6.84 0.14
CA ALA A 405 25.10 7.99 -0.44
C ALA A 405 24.17 8.79 -1.35
N VAL A 406 23.39 8.11 -2.20
CA VAL A 406 22.37 8.77 -3.05
C VAL A 406 21.31 9.45 -2.19
N ARG A 407 20.73 8.78 -1.18
CA ARG A 407 19.72 9.39 -0.31
C ARG A 407 20.21 10.65 0.41
N ASN A 408 21.50 10.68 0.79
CA ASN A 408 22.06 11.80 1.54
C ASN A 408 22.52 12.95 0.63
N ARG A 409 23.13 12.65 -0.52
CA ARG A 409 23.72 13.66 -1.41
C ARG A 409 22.73 14.20 -2.45
N LEU A 410 21.81 13.37 -2.95
CA LEU A 410 20.86 13.78 -4.00
C LEU A 410 20.02 15.00 -3.59
N PRO A 411 19.42 15.07 -2.39
CA PRO A 411 18.62 16.23 -1.99
C PRO A 411 19.45 17.51 -1.95
N VAL A 412 20.69 17.43 -1.46
CA VAL A 412 21.60 18.58 -1.34
C VAL A 412 22.00 19.11 -2.72
N ILE A 413 22.41 18.21 -3.63
CA ILE A 413 22.80 18.58 -5.00
C ILE A 413 21.64 19.24 -5.75
N LEU A 414 20.43 18.68 -5.61
CA LEU A 414 19.25 19.25 -6.24
C LEU A 414 18.89 20.62 -5.65
N GLU A 415 18.99 20.78 -4.33
CA GLU A 415 18.73 22.06 -3.67
C GLU A 415 19.73 23.15 -4.10
N GLU A 416 21.03 22.84 -4.21
CA GLU A 416 22.05 23.75 -4.74
C GLU A 416 21.76 24.22 -6.17
N ARG A 417 21.09 23.39 -6.96
CA ARG A 417 20.65 23.70 -8.33
C ARG A 417 19.30 24.42 -8.37
N GLY A 418 18.62 24.59 -7.23
CA GLY A 418 17.26 25.10 -7.18
C GLY A 418 16.24 24.13 -7.80
N GLU A 419 16.48 22.83 -7.67
CA GLU A 419 15.67 21.77 -8.27
C GLU A 419 15.10 20.81 -7.22
N THR A 420 14.01 20.11 -7.52
CA THR A 420 13.40 19.12 -6.63
C THR A 420 12.65 18.03 -7.39
N THR A 421 12.27 16.97 -6.68
CA THR A 421 11.36 15.92 -7.16
C THR A 421 10.09 15.89 -6.31
N PHE A 422 9.03 15.23 -6.80
CA PHE A 422 7.79 15.05 -6.02
C PHE A 422 8.03 14.30 -4.71
N SER A 423 8.85 13.25 -4.74
CA SER A 423 9.20 12.48 -3.54
C SER A 423 9.93 13.33 -2.50
N LEU A 424 10.88 14.18 -2.93
CA LEU A 424 11.62 15.06 -2.04
C LEU A 424 10.76 16.18 -1.46
N GLN A 425 9.80 16.70 -2.22
CA GLN A 425 8.83 17.67 -1.71
C GLN A 425 8.02 17.06 -0.55
N MET A 426 7.56 15.82 -0.69
CA MET A 426 6.82 15.15 0.38
C MET A 426 7.68 14.95 1.63
N VAL A 427 8.94 14.52 1.47
CA VAL A 427 9.90 14.38 2.59
C VAL A 427 10.11 15.73 3.28
N ARG A 428 10.34 16.80 2.53
CA ARG A 428 10.56 18.15 3.08
C ARG A 428 9.35 18.66 3.85
N LEU A 429 8.14 18.41 3.33
CA LEU A 429 6.90 18.74 4.03
C LEU A 429 6.77 17.93 5.35
N ASN A 430 7.05 16.64 5.33
CA ASN A 430 7.02 15.80 6.53
C ASN A 430 8.05 16.24 7.58
N GLN A 431 9.24 16.65 7.15
CA GLN A 431 10.25 17.24 8.03
C GLN A 431 9.73 18.53 8.69
N ALA A 432 9.08 19.42 7.92
CA ALA A 432 8.48 20.64 8.46
C ALA A 432 7.29 20.38 9.42
N LEU A 433 6.57 19.27 9.22
CA LEU A 433 5.48 18.81 10.09
C LEU A 433 5.96 18.11 11.37
N THR A 434 7.27 17.86 11.50
CA THR A 434 7.87 17.20 12.65
C THR A 434 8.24 18.21 13.75
N GLY A 435 8.11 17.81 15.02
CA GLY A 435 8.47 18.63 16.18
C GLY A 435 7.44 19.70 16.57
N ARG A 436 7.83 20.59 17.50
CA ARG A 436 6.91 21.59 18.12
C ARG A 436 6.40 22.65 17.14
N GLN A 437 7.22 23.07 16.18
CA GLN A 437 6.81 24.01 15.13
C GLN A 437 5.89 23.32 14.12
N GLY A 438 6.19 22.06 13.77
CA GLY A 438 5.34 21.22 12.93
C GLY A 438 3.92 21.02 13.47
N ASP A 439 3.74 20.89 14.79
CA ASP A 439 2.41 20.85 15.41
C ASP A 439 1.59 22.14 15.18
N LYS A 440 2.26 23.30 15.15
CA LYS A 440 1.61 24.58 14.85
C LYS A 440 1.25 24.66 13.37
N LEU A 441 2.15 24.26 12.49
CA LEU A 441 1.91 24.19 11.04
C LEU A 441 0.73 23.26 10.72
N ALA A 442 0.73 22.04 11.28
CA ALA A 442 -0.38 21.10 11.12
C ALA A 442 -1.72 21.68 11.60
N ARG A 443 -1.72 22.41 12.73
CA ARG A 443 -2.92 23.12 13.22
C ARG A 443 -3.37 24.23 12.28
N TYR A 444 -2.42 24.98 11.70
CA TYR A 444 -2.72 26.04 10.74
C TYR A 444 -3.30 25.49 9.44
N ILE A 445 -2.71 24.42 8.90
CA ILE A 445 -3.24 23.69 7.75
C ILE A 445 -4.64 23.17 8.03
N ARG A 446 -4.87 22.51 9.17
CA ARG A 446 -6.20 22.03 9.57
C ARG A 446 -7.23 23.17 9.70
N HIS A 447 -6.81 24.33 10.17
CA HIS A 447 -7.71 25.47 10.32
C HIS A 447 -8.18 26.00 8.95
N HIS A 448 -7.29 26.11 7.98
CA HIS A 448 -7.61 26.54 6.62
C HIS A 448 -8.31 25.46 5.80
N TYR A 449 -7.90 24.21 5.97
CA TYR A 449 -8.43 23.04 5.27
C TYR A 449 -9.01 22.02 6.25
N PRO A 450 -10.13 22.33 6.92
CA PRO A 450 -10.76 21.45 7.91
C PRO A 450 -11.31 20.15 7.30
N VAL A 451 -11.52 20.11 5.98
CA VAL A 451 -12.12 18.95 5.32
C VAL A 451 -11.16 18.37 4.28
N ALA A 452 -10.80 17.10 4.45
CA ALA A 452 -9.97 16.34 3.52
C ALA A 452 -10.70 15.07 3.05
N LEU A 453 -10.85 14.93 1.74
CA LEU A 453 -11.43 13.77 1.08
C LEU A 453 -10.34 13.13 0.21
N ILE A 454 -9.92 11.93 0.57
CA ILE A 454 -8.80 11.24 -0.08
C ILE A 454 -9.34 9.98 -0.71
N ASP A 455 -9.37 9.97 -2.04
CA ASP A 455 -9.71 8.83 -2.86
C ASP A 455 -8.46 7.99 -3.18
N GLU A 456 -8.67 6.74 -3.60
CA GLU A 456 -7.60 5.78 -3.93
C GLU A 456 -6.58 5.58 -2.79
N SER A 457 -7.07 5.57 -1.55
CA SER A 457 -6.21 5.51 -0.35
C SER A 457 -5.41 4.21 -0.20
N GLN A 458 -5.74 3.16 -0.97
CA GLN A 458 -4.96 1.92 -1.00
C GLN A 458 -3.57 2.08 -1.66
N ASP A 459 -3.39 3.10 -2.51
CA ASP A 459 -2.14 3.31 -3.27
C ASP A 459 -1.26 4.42 -2.65
N ILE A 460 -1.58 4.85 -1.44
CA ILE A 460 -0.82 5.86 -0.68
C ILE A 460 0.55 5.31 -0.27
N ASN A 461 1.60 6.10 -0.50
CA ASN A 461 2.95 5.78 -0.06
C ASN A 461 3.20 6.18 1.42
N GLY A 462 4.32 5.74 2.01
CA GLY A 462 4.61 5.98 3.43
C GLY A 462 4.72 7.47 3.80
N GLU A 463 5.24 8.29 2.87
CA GLU A 463 5.38 9.73 3.08
C GLU A 463 4.03 10.46 3.09
N GLN A 464 3.16 10.12 2.15
CA GLN A 464 1.80 10.64 2.08
C GLN A 464 0.98 10.23 3.31
N ALA A 465 1.11 8.97 3.76
CA ALA A 465 0.45 8.50 4.98
C ALA A 465 0.93 9.28 6.22
N THR A 466 2.24 9.52 6.34
CA THR A 466 2.84 10.31 7.44
C THR A 466 2.33 11.75 7.45
N MET A 467 2.20 12.36 6.28
CA MET A 467 1.65 13.71 6.12
C MET A 467 0.19 13.76 6.60
N ILE A 468 -0.65 12.82 6.15
CA ILE A 468 -2.06 12.76 6.53
C ILE A 468 -2.20 12.48 8.04
N GLU A 469 -1.38 11.59 8.60
CA GLU A 469 -1.36 11.30 10.03
C GLU A 469 -1.01 12.56 10.84
N SER A 470 0.04 13.27 10.43
CA SER A 470 0.52 14.46 11.13
C SER A 470 -0.49 15.60 11.13
N ILE A 471 -1.25 15.75 10.04
CA ILE A 471 -2.20 16.84 9.84
C ILE A 471 -3.60 16.47 10.32
N TYR A 472 -4.16 15.31 10.00
CA TYR A 472 -5.59 15.05 10.21
C TYR A 472 -5.91 14.00 11.28
N LEU A 473 -4.92 13.21 11.73
CA LEU A 473 -5.17 12.20 12.77
C LEU A 473 -4.81 12.72 14.18
N PRO A 474 -5.61 12.38 15.20
CA PRO A 474 -5.35 12.83 16.56
C PRO A 474 -4.13 12.12 17.17
N LYS A 475 -3.11 12.89 17.57
CA LYS A 475 -1.87 12.38 18.19
C LYS A 475 -2.07 11.72 19.58
N ASN A 476 -3.27 11.83 20.16
CA ASN A 476 -3.55 11.50 21.56
C ASN A 476 -3.86 10.03 21.89
N LYS A 477 -3.74 9.08 20.96
CA LYS A 477 -3.84 7.64 21.31
C LYS A 477 -2.55 7.03 21.85
N ARG A 478 -1.39 7.71 21.77
CA ARG A 478 -0.08 7.17 22.22
C ARG A 478 0.33 7.52 23.66
N LYS A 479 -0.37 8.42 24.36
CA LYS A 479 -0.17 8.69 25.80
C LYS A 479 -1.49 9.11 26.44
N GLN A 480 -2.29 8.15 26.87
CA GLN A 480 -3.32 8.42 27.87
C GLN A 480 -2.81 7.87 29.20
N SER A 481 -1.93 8.64 29.84
CA SER A 481 -1.70 8.53 31.28
C SER A 481 -2.91 9.11 32.00
N ASP A 482 -3.33 8.41 33.05
CA ASP A 482 -4.64 8.45 33.71
C ASP A 482 -5.00 9.73 34.50
N SER A 483 -4.47 10.90 34.13
CA SER A 483 -4.59 12.09 34.97
C SER A 483 -4.80 13.36 34.15
N ASP A 484 -5.96 13.49 33.51
CA ASP A 484 -6.61 14.79 33.24
C ASP A 484 -8.03 14.57 32.70
N LYS A 485 -8.92 14.12 33.60
CA LYS A 485 -10.37 14.17 33.38
C LYS A 485 -10.91 15.54 33.80
N GLN A 486 -10.57 16.62 33.08
CA GLN A 486 -11.29 17.90 33.22
C GLN A 486 -10.96 18.89 32.08
N ALA A 487 -11.45 18.59 30.87
CA ALA A 487 -11.68 19.61 29.84
C ALA A 487 -12.78 19.15 28.87
N THR A 488 -13.96 18.85 29.40
CA THR A 488 -15.18 18.64 28.60
C THR A 488 -15.77 19.99 28.17
N THR A 489 -15.05 20.74 27.34
CA THR A 489 -15.72 21.69 26.44
C THR A 489 -15.93 20.96 25.12
N LYS A 490 -17.19 20.61 24.82
CA LYS A 490 -17.64 20.17 23.49
C LYS A 490 -17.43 21.32 22.48
N LYS A 491 -16.20 21.67 22.14
CA LYS A 491 -15.92 22.41 20.91
C LYS A 491 -16.13 21.41 19.78
N ALA A 492 -17.15 21.65 18.96
CA ALA A 492 -17.46 20.83 17.81
C ALA A 492 -16.17 20.59 17.02
N ASN A 493 -15.79 19.31 16.82
CA ASN A 493 -14.70 18.96 15.92
C ASN A 493 -15.08 19.46 14.53
N HIS A 494 -14.50 20.58 14.12
CA HIS A 494 -14.74 21.17 12.81
C HIS A 494 -14.00 20.42 11.69
N GLU A 495 -13.31 19.33 12.03
CA GLU A 495 -12.40 18.57 11.16
C GLU A 495 -13.11 17.33 10.60
N PHE A 496 -12.93 17.05 9.31
CA PHE A 496 -13.50 15.89 8.64
C PHE A 496 -12.47 15.28 7.67
N LEU A 497 -12.03 14.06 7.98
CA LEU A 497 -11.19 13.24 7.10
C LEU A 497 -12.02 12.06 6.58
N LEU A 498 -12.07 11.91 5.27
CA LEU A 498 -12.66 10.74 4.60
C LEU A 498 -11.58 10.08 3.75
N LEU A 499 -11.30 8.80 4.01
CA LEU A 499 -10.45 7.96 3.19
C LEU A 499 -11.34 6.96 2.45
N VAL A 500 -11.24 6.93 1.13
CA VAL A 500 -11.93 5.97 0.26
C VAL A 500 -10.86 5.15 -0.44
N GLY A 501 -11.03 3.84 -0.47
CA GLY A 501 -10.10 2.94 -1.13
C GLY A 501 -10.50 1.48 -0.99
N ASP A 502 -9.95 0.65 -1.86
CA ASP A 502 -10.16 -0.79 -1.87
C ASP A 502 -8.82 -1.52 -1.89
N PRO A 503 -8.43 -2.23 -0.82
CA PRO A 503 -7.14 -2.95 -0.79
C PRO A 503 -7.06 -4.04 -1.87
N LYS A 504 -8.20 -4.53 -2.40
CA LYS A 504 -8.23 -5.47 -3.52
C LYS A 504 -7.76 -4.87 -4.85
N GLN A 505 -7.68 -3.53 -4.94
CA GLN A 505 -7.33 -2.80 -6.16
C GLN A 505 -5.94 -2.16 -6.08
N ALA A 506 -5.17 -2.43 -5.03
CA ALA A 506 -3.82 -1.90 -4.89
C ALA A 506 -2.85 -2.55 -5.90
N ILE A 507 -2.51 -1.80 -6.96
CA ILE A 507 -1.68 -2.28 -8.07
C ILE A 507 -0.41 -1.42 -8.28
N TYR A 508 -0.25 -0.33 -7.53
CA TYR A 508 0.86 0.61 -7.70
C TYR A 508 2.04 0.38 -6.76
N GLY A 509 2.26 -0.87 -6.32
CA GLY A 509 3.38 -1.24 -5.43
C GLY A 509 4.77 -0.87 -5.99
N PHE A 510 4.94 -0.89 -7.31
CA PHE A 510 6.19 -0.48 -7.96
C PHE A 510 6.49 1.03 -7.83
N ARG A 511 5.48 1.86 -7.51
CA ARG A 511 5.62 3.31 -7.26
C ARG A 511 5.68 3.67 -5.77
N GLY A 512 5.75 2.68 -4.88
CA GLY A 512 5.81 2.92 -3.44
C GLY A 512 4.47 2.89 -2.71
N GLY A 513 3.35 2.63 -3.42
CA GLY A 513 2.05 2.39 -2.79
C GLY A 513 2.10 1.09 -1.97
N ASP A 514 1.60 1.13 -0.73
CA ASP A 514 1.62 -0.03 0.16
C ASP A 514 0.30 -0.18 0.90
N VAL A 515 -0.33 -1.35 0.75
CA VAL A 515 -1.57 -1.72 1.43
C VAL A 515 -1.38 -1.72 2.96
N ALA A 516 -0.16 -1.94 3.45
CA ALA A 516 0.15 -1.83 4.86
C ALA A 516 -0.14 -0.41 5.39
N ASN A 517 0.13 0.64 4.62
CA ASN A 517 -0.19 2.02 5.00
C ASN A 517 -1.70 2.24 5.11
N TYR A 518 -2.46 1.73 4.13
CA TYR A 518 -3.92 1.77 4.17
C TYR A 518 -4.47 1.06 5.42
N ASN A 519 -3.98 -0.13 5.71
CA ASN A 519 -4.40 -0.90 6.90
C ASN A 519 -4.01 -0.20 8.20
N TYR A 520 -2.81 0.38 8.26
CA TYR A 520 -2.37 1.18 9.40
C TYR A 520 -3.30 2.38 9.64
N MET A 521 -3.61 3.16 8.60
CA MET A 521 -4.54 4.30 8.71
C MET A 521 -5.94 3.84 9.11
N LYS A 522 -6.45 2.77 8.49
CA LYS A 522 -7.75 2.15 8.80
C LYS A 522 -7.86 1.77 10.28
N ALA A 523 -6.78 1.25 10.88
CA ALA A 523 -6.75 0.87 12.29
C ALA A 523 -6.86 2.06 13.26
N GLN A 524 -6.58 3.29 12.81
CA GLN A 524 -6.70 4.48 13.65
C GLN A 524 -8.16 4.90 13.88
N PHE A 525 -9.07 4.52 12.99
CA PHE A 525 -10.49 4.81 13.07
C PHE A 525 -11.23 3.81 13.96
N ASN A 526 -12.28 4.30 14.63
CA ASN A 526 -13.18 3.43 15.38
C ASN A 526 -13.99 2.55 14.41
N LYS A 527 -14.37 1.33 14.82
CA LYS A 527 -15.17 0.42 14.00
C LYS A 527 -16.48 1.04 13.48
N SER A 528 -17.10 1.94 14.26
CA SER A 528 -18.32 2.66 13.87
C SER A 528 -18.12 3.69 12.75
N ALA A 529 -16.87 4.07 12.45
CA ALA A 529 -16.54 5.00 11.38
C ALA A 529 -16.09 4.28 10.09
N LEU A 530 -15.96 2.95 10.12
CA LEU A 530 -15.63 2.14 8.96
C LEU A 530 -16.90 1.77 8.21
N TRP A 531 -16.93 2.08 6.91
CA TRP A 531 -18.05 1.81 6.03
C TRP A 531 -17.58 0.98 4.83
N THR A 532 -18.42 0.07 4.37
CA THR A 532 -18.17 -0.76 3.19
C THR A 532 -19.31 -0.59 2.20
N LEU A 533 -18.97 -0.49 0.91
CA LEU A 533 -19.92 -0.44 -0.19
C LEU A 533 -19.98 -1.82 -0.84
N ASP A 534 -21.10 -2.52 -0.69
CA ASP A 534 -21.35 -3.88 -1.15
C ASP A 534 -22.06 -3.93 -2.52
N ILE A 535 -22.82 -2.89 -2.88
CA ILE A 535 -23.56 -2.83 -4.13
C ILE A 535 -22.69 -2.24 -5.26
N ASN A 536 -22.39 -3.07 -6.27
CA ASN A 536 -21.78 -2.61 -7.52
C ASN A 536 -22.82 -1.94 -8.42
N ARG A 537 -22.54 -0.73 -8.90
CA ARG A 537 -23.41 0.06 -9.80
C ARG A 537 -22.84 0.21 -11.21
N ARG A 538 -21.67 -0.37 -11.51
CA ARG A 538 -20.90 -0.15 -12.75
C ARG A 538 -21.07 -1.31 -13.75
N SER A 539 -21.28 -2.52 -13.26
CA SER A 539 -21.22 -3.75 -14.06
C SER A 539 -22.52 -4.56 -13.98
N ASN A 540 -22.76 -5.39 -15.00
CA ASN A 540 -23.87 -6.33 -15.02
C ASN A 540 -23.62 -7.53 -14.07
N ALA A 541 -24.68 -8.12 -13.55
CA ALA A 541 -24.67 -9.26 -12.64
C ALA A 541 -23.86 -10.45 -13.15
N GLY A 542 -23.89 -10.75 -14.46
CA GLY A 542 -23.11 -11.84 -15.05
C GLY A 542 -21.60 -11.70 -14.84
N VAL A 543 -21.06 -10.49 -15.01
CA VAL A 543 -19.63 -10.19 -14.81
C VAL A 543 -19.26 -10.28 -13.34
N ILE A 544 -20.10 -9.72 -12.46
CA ILE A 544 -19.90 -9.76 -11.00
C ILE A 544 -19.87 -11.20 -10.51
N ASN A 545 -20.81 -12.03 -10.98
CA ASN A 545 -20.89 -13.44 -10.63
C ASN A 545 -19.65 -14.21 -11.09
N ALA A 546 -19.21 -14.02 -12.34
CA ALA A 546 -18.01 -14.67 -12.85
C ALA A 546 -16.76 -14.32 -12.02
N LEU A 547 -16.58 -13.03 -11.68
CA LEU A 547 -15.46 -12.58 -10.84
C LEU A 547 -15.56 -13.12 -9.41
N ASN A 548 -16.73 -13.08 -8.79
CA ASN A 548 -16.94 -13.64 -7.46
C ASN A 548 -16.64 -15.14 -7.42
N CYS A 549 -17.02 -15.88 -8.46
CA CYS A 549 -16.68 -17.30 -8.61
C CYS A 549 -15.15 -17.50 -8.73
N TRP A 550 -14.49 -16.70 -9.57
CA TRP A 550 -13.05 -16.76 -9.78
C TRP A 550 -12.27 -16.53 -8.47
N PHE A 551 -12.68 -15.55 -7.66
CA PHE A 551 -12.08 -15.25 -6.37
C PHE A 551 -12.59 -16.13 -5.21
N GLY A 552 -13.35 -17.20 -5.50
CA GLY A 552 -13.75 -18.20 -4.52
C GLY A 552 -14.85 -17.77 -3.55
N MET A 553 -15.58 -16.68 -3.84
CA MET A 553 -16.73 -16.28 -3.01
C MET A 553 -17.91 -17.23 -3.23
N LEU A 554 -18.51 -17.72 -2.13
CA LEU A 554 -19.66 -18.62 -2.15
C LEU A 554 -20.83 -17.96 -2.90
N MET A 555 -21.27 -18.60 -3.99
CA MET A 555 -22.46 -18.15 -4.72
C MET A 555 -23.76 -18.47 -3.96
N PRO A 556 -24.79 -17.63 -4.08
CA PRO A 556 -26.17 -18.01 -3.75
C PRO A 556 -26.56 -19.27 -4.53
N GLN A 557 -27.23 -20.21 -3.85
CA GLN A 557 -27.49 -21.59 -4.33
C GLN A 557 -28.18 -21.71 -5.71
N LEU A 558 -28.84 -20.65 -6.20
CA LEU A 558 -29.62 -20.65 -7.44
C LEU A 558 -28.79 -20.70 -8.75
N LEU A 559 -27.46 -20.48 -8.70
CA LEU A 559 -26.60 -20.47 -9.90
C LEU A 559 -25.62 -21.64 -10.03
N ARG A 560 -25.64 -22.61 -9.09
CA ARG A 560 -24.75 -23.79 -9.10
C ARG A 560 -24.86 -24.65 -10.37
N ILE A 561 -25.97 -24.57 -11.10
CA ILE A 561 -26.25 -25.40 -12.29
C ILE A 561 -25.57 -24.83 -13.55
N SER A 562 -25.34 -23.52 -13.63
CA SER A 562 -24.80 -22.88 -14.85
C SER A 562 -23.26 -22.87 -14.89
N CYS A 563 -22.58 -22.63 -13.76
CA CYS A 563 -21.11 -22.61 -13.73
C CYS A 563 -20.46 -23.98 -13.99
N ARG A 564 -21.15 -25.08 -13.65
CA ARG A 564 -20.65 -26.44 -13.95
C ARG A 564 -20.46 -26.65 -15.46
N ASN A 565 -21.33 -26.09 -16.29
CA ASN A 565 -21.22 -26.16 -17.74
C ASN A 565 -20.17 -25.18 -18.33
N TRP A 566 -19.90 -24.05 -17.68
CA TRP A 566 -18.88 -23.09 -18.14
C TRP A 566 -17.45 -23.54 -17.83
N VAL A 567 -17.20 -24.10 -16.65
CA VAL A 567 -15.87 -24.66 -16.30
C VAL A 567 -15.55 -25.87 -17.18
N LEU A 568 -16.54 -26.71 -17.50
CA LEU A 568 -16.36 -27.84 -18.43
C LEU A 568 -16.13 -27.38 -19.89
N GLY A 569 -16.71 -26.27 -20.32
CA GLY A 569 -16.55 -25.71 -21.68
C GLY A 569 -15.18 -25.07 -21.95
N PHE A 570 -14.47 -24.58 -20.93
CA PHE A 570 -13.09 -24.11 -21.07
C PHE A 570 -12.07 -25.26 -21.03
N THR A 571 -12.38 -26.36 -20.34
CA THR A 571 -11.49 -27.53 -20.30
C THR A 571 -11.45 -28.34 -21.60
N THR A 572 -12.45 -28.22 -22.48
CA THR A 572 -12.48 -28.97 -23.75
C THR A 572 -11.64 -28.37 -24.86
N ASN A 573 -11.22 -27.10 -24.77
CA ASN A 573 -10.36 -26.45 -25.79
C ASN A 573 -8.90 -26.23 -25.35
N ILE A 574 -8.52 -26.62 -24.13
CA ILE A 574 -7.12 -26.54 -23.63
C ILE A 574 -6.45 -27.93 -23.59
N SER A 575 -7.14 -29.00 -23.97
CA SER A 575 -6.60 -30.38 -23.95
C SER A 575 -5.72 -30.77 -25.13
N LYS A 576 -5.37 -29.84 -26.05
CA LYS A 576 -4.41 -30.10 -27.14
C LYS A 576 -3.10 -29.31 -27.08
N GLN A 577 -2.85 -28.50 -26.05
CA GLN A 577 -1.62 -27.71 -26.03
C GLN A 577 -1.11 -27.34 -24.63
N GLN A 578 -1.04 -28.29 -23.69
CA GLN A 578 -0.24 -28.09 -22.47
C GLN A 578 0.07 -29.43 -21.78
N ASN A 579 1.12 -30.09 -22.26
CA ASN A 579 1.80 -31.15 -21.52
C ASN A 579 3.23 -30.70 -21.24
N ARG A 580 3.37 -29.63 -20.43
CA ARG A 580 4.60 -29.13 -19.80
C ARG A 580 4.20 -28.09 -18.75
N ASN A 581 4.67 -28.27 -17.51
CA ASN A 581 4.46 -27.45 -16.31
C ASN A 581 3.31 -27.86 -15.36
N MET A 582 3.27 -29.14 -14.98
CA MET A 582 2.77 -29.55 -13.66
C MET A 582 3.93 -29.56 -12.66
N SER A 583 4.27 -28.39 -12.12
CA SER A 583 5.13 -28.27 -10.92
C SER A 583 4.92 -27.00 -10.09
N CYS A 584 3.99 -26.10 -10.47
CA CYS A 584 3.72 -24.86 -9.72
C CYS A 584 2.56 -24.94 -8.72
N LEU A 585 1.80 -26.04 -8.68
CA LEU A 585 0.65 -26.20 -7.77
C LEU A 585 1.03 -26.69 -6.36
N GLY A 586 2.28 -27.10 -6.13
CA GLY A 586 2.76 -27.60 -4.83
C GLY A 586 3.35 -26.53 -3.90
N LEU A 587 3.53 -25.29 -4.35
CA LEU A 587 4.28 -24.26 -3.62
C LEU A 587 3.44 -23.15 -2.99
N MET A 588 2.12 -23.15 -3.17
CA MET A 588 1.24 -22.12 -2.56
C MET A 588 0.71 -22.50 -1.18
N SER A 589 1.05 -23.66 -0.61
CA SER A 589 0.60 -24.06 0.73
C SER A 589 1.58 -23.73 1.88
N GLN A 590 2.77 -23.20 1.59
CA GLN A 590 3.80 -22.92 2.61
C GLN A 590 4.05 -21.43 2.93
N ILE A 591 3.29 -20.50 2.36
CA ILE A 591 3.42 -19.08 2.70
C ILE A 591 2.08 -18.61 3.28
N GLY A 592 2.06 -18.41 4.60
CA GLY A 592 0.89 -18.06 5.41
C GLY A 592 0.27 -16.70 5.07
N TRP A 593 -0.50 -16.65 3.98
CA TRP A 593 -1.25 -15.46 3.52
C TRP A 593 -2.78 -15.57 3.72
N ILE A 594 -3.27 -16.61 4.38
CA ILE A 594 -4.71 -16.93 4.39
C ILE A 594 -5.51 -16.31 5.56
N THR A 595 -4.88 -15.57 6.47
CA THR A 595 -5.61 -15.01 7.64
C THR A 595 -5.97 -13.53 7.60
N TYR A 596 -5.81 -12.85 6.46
CA TYR A 596 -6.36 -11.50 6.27
C TYR A 596 -6.96 -11.33 4.87
N TRP A 597 -8.16 -11.87 4.67
CA TRP A 597 -9.00 -11.60 3.49
C TRP A 597 -10.44 -11.37 3.91
#